data_AF-A0A316HD31-F1
#
_entry.id   AF-A0A316HD31-F1
#
_cell.length_a   1.000
_cell.length_b   1.000
_cell.length_c   1.000
_cell.angle_alpha   90.00
_cell.angle_beta   90.00
_cell.angle_gamma   90.00
#
_symmetry.space_group_name_H-M   'P 1'
#
loop_
_entity.id
_entity.type
_entity.pdbx_description
1 polymer ?
#
loop_
_entity_poly.entity_id
_entity_poly.type
_entity_poly.pdbx_seq_one_letter_code
_entity_poly.pdbx_strand_id
1 'polypeptide(L)'
;MPRAFKKSCSTLQLIDDPIIFYKIILRKTFLNLHRFVTMEDLLKLENQICFPAYAFSRNLTNLYRPLLAQLDITYPQYLVLMVLWEYQEQTVNQLCEKLHLDTGTLTPLLKRLEQKGLVNRTRSKHDERVVIISLTSSGKQLKEKAKHIPMELLKCSNVSMDELQQLKTLLNKVLTR
;
A
#
# COMPACT_ATOMS: atom_id res chain seq x y z
N MET A 1 14.31 -30.93 -56.26
CA MET A 1 14.20 -31.27 -54.82
C MET A 1 15.46 -32.00 -54.40
N PRO A 2 15.99 -31.88 -53.16
CA PRO A 2 15.91 -30.80 -52.17
C PRO A 2 17.30 -30.30 -51.66
N ARG A 3 17.28 -29.02 -51.24
CA ARG A 3 17.99 -28.37 -50.11
C ARG A 3 19.53 -28.49 -49.96
N ALA A 4 20.20 -27.43 -50.42
CA ALA A 4 21.41 -26.90 -49.83
C ALA A 4 21.11 -26.17 -48.51
N PHE A 5 21.98 -26.27 -47.51
CA PHE A 5 22.51 -25.12 -46.75
C PHE A 5 23.67 -25.60 -45.85
N LYS A 6 24.89 -25.40 -46.34
CA LYS A 6 26.10 -25.24 -45.53
C LYS A 6 26.25 -23.74 -45.26
N LYS A 7 26.49 -23.34 -44.02
CA LYS A 7 27.53 -22.37 -43.68
C LYS A 7 27.82 -22.36 -42.18
N SER A 8 29.10 -22.26 -41.91
CA SER A 8 29.86 -22.38 -40.67
C SER A 8 29.95 -21.06 -39.89
N CYS A 9 30.69 -21.15 -38.77
CA CYS A 9 31.32 -20.09 -37.97
C CYS A 9 30.45 -19.48 -36.87
N SER A 10 30.59 -19.90 -35.61
CA SER A 10 31.68 -19.58 -34.66
C SER A 10 31.72 -18.10 -34.27
N THR A 11 31.21 -17.81 -33.07
CA THR A 11 31.85 -17.13 -31.92
C THR A 11 30.77 -16.33 -31.18
N LEU A 12 30.17 -16.92 -30.15
CA LEU A 12 29.33 -16.21 -29.19
C LEU A 12 30.27 -15.40 -28.28
N GLN A 13 30.37 -14.10 -28.50
CA GLN A 13 30.79 -13.14 -27.48
C GLN A 13 29.62 -12.20 -27.20
N LEU A 14 29.35 -12.06 -25.90
CA LEU A 14 28.38 -11.18 -25.27
C LEU A 14 28.57 -9.74 -25.75
N ILE A 15 27.47 -9.07 -26.12
CA ILE A 15 27.41 -7.61 -26.24
C ILE A 15 26.25 -7.15 -25.35
N ASP A 16 26.61 -6.65 -24.18
CA ASP A 16 25.80 -5.84 -23.27
C ASP A 16 25.59 -4.45 -23.90
N ASP A 17 24.42 -4.18 -24.46
CA ASP A 17 24.08 -2.81 -24.88
C ASP A 17 22.60 -2.46 -24.60
N PRO A 18 22.31 -1.71 -23.50
CA PRO A 18 20.95 -1.40 -23.06
C PRO A 18 20.17 -0.41 -23.95
N ILE A 19 20.75 0.04 -25.06
CA ILE A 19 20.17 1.08 -25.93
C ILE A 19 19.10 0.51 -26.87
N ILE A 20 19.14 -0.77 -27.23
CA ILE A 20 18.24 -1.34 -28.26
C ILE A 20 16.81 -1.57 -27.73
N PHE A 21 16.64 -1.84 -26.43
CA PHE A 21 15.29 -2.03 -25.86
C PHE A 21 14.49 -0.72 -25.82
N TYR A 22 15.18 0.42 -25.66
CA TYR A 22 14.55 1.75 -25.61
C TYR A 22 14.02 2.24 -26.97
N LYS A 23 14.46 1.62 -28.07
CA LYS A 23 14.04 2.01 -29.44
C LYS A 23 12.66 1.47 -29.84
N ILE A 24 12.06 0.55 -29.08
CA ILE A 24 10.76 -0.06 -29.42
C ILE A 24 9.57 0.75 -28.88
N ILE A 25 9.75 1.66 -27.92
CA ILE A 25 8.66 2.47 -27.33
C ILE A 25 8.51 3.86 -27.99
N LEU A 26 9.18 4.11 -29.13
CA LEU A 26 9.09 5.38 -29.84
C LEU A 26 8.62 5.18 -31.28
N ARG A 27 7.32 4.94 -31.47
CA ARG A 27 6.67 5.17 -32.77
C ARG A 27 5.40 6.01 -32.63
N LYS A 28 5.59 7.31 -32.90
CA LYS A 28 4.65 8.28 -33.51
C LYS A 28 3.33 8.53 -32.78
N THR A 29 3.28 9.62 -31.99
CA THR A 29 2.58 10.90 -32.28
C THR A 29 2.22 11.63 -30.98
N PHE A 30 3.03 12.59 -30.55
CA PHE A 30 2.58 13.93 -30.09
C PHE A 30 3.81 14.78 -29.75
N LEU A 31 3.89 15.98 -30.32
CA LEU A 31 4.97 16.94 -30.13
C LEU A 31 4.91 17.63 -28.77
N ASN A 32 6.09 18.09 -28.35
CA ASN A 32 6.43 18.93 -27.19
C ASN A 32 6.63 18.21 -25.86
N LEU A 33 7.85 17.68 -25.62
CA LEU A 33 8.74 18.05 -24.49
C LEU A 33 10.00 17.14 -24.44
N HIS A 34 10.86 17.14 -25.47
CA HIS A 34 12.17 16.47 -25.33
C HIS A 34 13.16 17.38 -24.60
N ARG A 35 13.02 17.50 -23.28
CA ARG A 35 14.18 17.72 -22.42
C ARG A 35 14.91 16.38 -22.40
N PHE A 36 16.18 16.35 -22.82
CA PHE A 36 17.04 15.19 -22.53
C PHE A 36 17.07 15.03 -21.01
N VAL A 37 16.33 14.06 -20.48
CA VAL A 37 16.36 13.73 -19.05
C VAL A 37 17.72 13.12 -18.79
N THR A 38 18.59 13.88 -18.14
CA THR A 38 19.92 13.42 -17.73
C THR A 38 19.79 12.41 -16.58
N MET A 39 20.82 11.59 -16.33
CA MET A 39 20.84 10.71 -15.16
C MET A 39 20.73 11.50 -13.84
N GLU A 40 21.18 12.75 -13.82
CA GLU A 40 21.00 13.68 -12.70
C GLU A 40 19.54 14.16 -12.57
N ASP A 41 18.83 14.38 -13.69
CA ASP A 41 17.40 14.68 -13.67
C ASP A 41 16.57 13.53 -13.08
N LEU A 42 17.00 12.27 -13.26
CA LEU A 42 16.35 11.10 -12.66
C LEU A 42 16.50 11.01 -11.14
N LEU A 43 17.37 11.81 -10.51
CA LEU A 43 17.50 11.89 -9.05
C LEU A 43 16.83 13.13 -8.46
N LYS A 44 16.25 13.99 -9.30
CA LYS A 44 15.48 15.14 -8.82
C LYS A 44 14.20 14.69 -8.15
N LEU A 45 13.89 15.35 -7.04
CA LEU A 45 12.76 15.05 -6.18
C LEU A 45 11.42 15.12 -6.92
N GLU A 46 11.25 16.13 -7.79
CA GLU A 46 10.06 16.34 -8.62
C GLU A 46 9.78 15.19 -9.60
N ASN A 47 10.83 14.44 -9.96
CA ASN A 47 10.74 13.29 -10.86
C ASN A 47 10.55 11.97 -10.11
N GLN A 48 10.59 11.98 -8.77
CA GLN A 48 10.41 10.78 -7.96
C GLN A 48 8.95 10.56 -7.60
N ILE A 49 8.35 9.44 -8.00
CA ILE A 49 7.00 9.04 -7.56
C ILE A 49 6.95 8.75 -6.04
N CYS A 50 8.06 8.34 -5.43
CA CYS A 50 8.10 8.02 -4.00
C CYS A 50 7.91 9.26 -3.11
N PHE A 51 8.29 10.44 -3.57
CA PHE A 51 8.18 11.67 -2.80
C PHE A 51 6.73 12.13 -2.59
N PRO A 52 5.88 12.33 -3.63
CA PRO A 52 4.48 12.65 -3.42
C PRO A 52 3.75 11.53 -2.67
N ALA A 53 4.12 10.25 -2.86
CA ALA A 53 3.56 9.15 -2.08
C ALA A 53 3.89 9.25 -0.58
N TYR A 54 5.15 9.57 -0.24
CA TYR A 54 5.60 9.81 1.13
C TYR A 54 4.88 11.02 1.75
N ALA A 55 4.86 12.15 1.03
CA ALA A 55 4.20 13.37 1.47
C ALA A 55 2.69 13.15 1.69
N PHE A 56 2.03 12.43 0.79
CA PHE A 56 0.63 12.05 0.90
C PHE A 56 0.37 11.16 2.11
N SER A 57 1.15 10.09 2.31
CA SER A 57 1.02 9.20 3.47
C SER A 57 1.16 9.95 4.81
N ARG A 58 2.15 10.85 4.90
CA ARG A 58 2.35 11.70 6.07
C ARG A 58 1.18 12.68 6.28
N ASN A 59 0.71 13.32 5.21
CA ASN A 59 -0.43 14.24 5.28
C ASN A 59 -1.71 13.52 5.71
N LEU A 60 -2.00 12.37 5.12
CA LEU A 60 -3.13 11.52 5.49
C LEU A 60 -3.10 11.18 6.99
N THR A 61 -1.95 10.70 7.49
CA THR A 61 -1.78 10.40 8.93
C THR A 61 -2.05 11.63 9.82
N ASN A 62 -1.65 12.83 9.38
CA ASN A 62 -1.90 14.07 10.12
C ASN A 62 -3.38 14.48 10.11
N LEU A 63 -4.10 14.25 9.00
CA LEU A 63 -5.55 14.51 8.91
C LEU A 63 -6.35 13.60 9.84
N TYR A 64 -5.96 12.32 9.95
CA TYR A 64 -6.62 11.38 10.86
C TYR A 64 -6.32 11.66 12.34
N ARG A 65 -5.14 12.21 12.67
CA ARG A 65 -4.67 12.37 14.05
C ARG A 65 -5.68 13.07 14.99
N PRO A 66 -6.23 14.26 14.69
CA PRO A 66 -7.16 14.92 15.60
C PRO A 66 -8.48 14.17 15.76
N LEU A 67 -8.95 13.49 14.71
CA LEU A 67 -10.18 12.69 14.75
C LEU A 67 -10.00 11.44 15.63
N LEU A 68 -8.87 10.75 15.47
CA LEU A 68 -8.58 9.52 16.20
C LEU A 68 -8.14 9.78 17.65
N ALA A 69 -7.60 10.96 17.95
CA ALA A 69 -7.29 11.37 19.32
C ALA A 69 -8.54 11.37 20.22
N GLN A 70 -9.72 11.72 19.69
CA GLN A 70 -10.99 11.69 20.43
C GLN A 70 -11.44 10.26 20.78
N LEU A 71 -10.95 9.27 20.03
CA LEU A 71 -11.20 7.85 20.24
C LEU A 71 -10.07 7.15 21.00
N ASP A 72 -9.06 7.90 21.42
CA ASP A 72 -7.83 7.40 22.03
C ASP A 72 -7.20 6.24 21.22
N ILE A 73 -7.09 6.40 19.90
CA ILE A 73 -6.40 5.43 19.03
C ILE A 73 -5.49 6.15 18.02
N THR A 74 -4.52 5.41 17.50
CA THR A 74 -3.62 5.88 16.44
C THR A 74 -4.09 5.41 15.06
N TYR A 75 -3.57 5.99 13.98
CA TYR A 75 -3.92 5.59 12.62
C TYR A 75 -3.70 4.09 12.33
N PRO A 76 -2.55 3.47 12.67
CA PRO A 76 -2.38 2.02 12.49
C PRO A 76 -3.34 1.18 13.34
N GLN A 77 -3.66 1.61 14.56
CA GLN A 77 -4.65 0.93 15.42
C GLN A 77 -6.06 1.02 14.83
N TYR A 78 -6.41 2.16 14.25
CA TYR A 78 -7.67 2.35 13.54
C TYR A 78 -7.79 1.40 12.33
N LEU A 79 -6.72 1.21 11.56
CA LEU A 79 -6.72 0.24 10.45
C LEU A 79 -6.96 -1.19 10.92
N VAL A 80 -6.35 -1.61 12.03
CA VAL A 80 -6.62 -2.92 12.65
C VAL A 80 -8.10 -3.05 13.01
N LEU A 81 -8.68 -2.03 13.64
CA LEU A 81 -10.09 -2.04 14.02
C LEU A 81 -11.02 -2.05 12.80
N MET A 82 -10.69 -1.34 11.73
CA MET A 82 -11.44 -1.41 10.47
C MET A 82 -11.50 -2.83 9.92
N VAL A 83 -10.36 -3.52 9.88
CA VAL A 83 -10.30 -4.92 9.43
C VAL A 83 -11.17 -5.80 10.33
N LEU A 84 -11.08 -5.66 11.66
CA LEU A 84 -11.88 -6.45 12.58
C LEU A 84 -13.38 -6.08 12.55
N TRP A 85 -13.75 -4.84 12.21
CA TRP A 85 -15.16 -4.44 12.06
C TRP A 85 -15.81 -4.98 10.79
N GLU A 86 -15.01 -5.34 9.79
CA GLU A 86 -15.44 -5.91 8.52
C GLU A 86 -15.40 -7.45 8.58
N TYR A 87 -14.28 -8.01 9.02
CA TYR A 87 -14.01 -9.46 8.98
C TYR A 87 -14.14 -10.15 10.34
N GLN A 88 -14.54 -9.42 11.39
CA GLN A 88 -14.68 -9.91 12.76
C GLN A 88 -13.37 -10.45 13.33
N GLU A 89 -13.29 -11.75 13.63
CA GLU A 89 -12.14 -12.39 14.23
C GLU A 89 -11.09 -12.70 13.15
N GLN A 90 -9.82 -12.37 13.42
CA GLN A 90 -8.71 -12.60 12.50
C GLN A 90 -7.48 -13.09 13.24
N THR A 91 -6.68 -13.94 12.61
CA THR A 91 -5.34 -14.28 13.10
C THR A 91 -4.38 -13.10 12.91
N VAL A 92 -3.28 -13.08 13.68
CA VAL A 92 -2.22 -12.08 13.48
C VAL A 92 -1.68 -12.11 12.05
N ASN A 93 -1.49 -13.29 11.45
CA ASN A 93 -1.00 -13.41 10.08
C ASN A 93 -1.98 -12.82 9.06
N GLN A 94 -3.28 -13.07 9.20
CA GLN A 94 -4.30 -12.48 8.32
C GLN A 94 -4.33 -10.95 8.44
N LEU A 95 -4.13 -10.40 9.64
CA LEU A 95 -4.02 -8.96 9.84
C LEU A 95 -2.75 -8.40 9.17
N CYS A 96 -1.61 -9.08 9.28
CA CYS A 96 -0.38 -8.71 8.58
C CYS A 96 -0.59 -8.66 7.06
N GLU A 97 -1.22 -9.69 6.48
CA GLU A 97 -1.53 -9.76 5.05
C GLU A 97 -2.46 -8.64 4.60
N LYS A 98 -3.60 -8.45 5.29
CA LYS A 98 -4.61 -7.44 4.94
C LYS A 98 -4.10 -6.00 5.07
N LEU A 99 -3.20 -5.75 6.02
CA LEU A 99 -2.67 -4.41 6.28
C LEU A 99 -1.32 -4.15 5.62
N HIS A 100 -0.73 -5.15 4.96
CA HIS A 100 0.64 -5.11 4.44
C HIS A 100 1.66 -4.70 5.51
N LEU A 101 1.51 -5.25 6.72
CA LEU A 101 2.39 -5.00 7.87
C LEU A 101 3.15 -6.26 8.25
N ASP A 102 4.35 -6.09 8.79
CA ASP A 102 5.09 -7.18 9.43
C ASP A 102 4.61 -7.41 10.88
N THR A 103 4.91 -8.60 11.39
CA THR A 103 4.54 -9.01 12.76
C THR A 103 5.21 -8.16 13.84
N GLY A 104 6.42 -7.63 13.60
CA GLY A 104 7.15 -6.77 14.53
C GLY A 104 6.47 -5.42 14.72
N THR A 105 5.84 -4.91 13.66
CA THR A 105 5.00 -3.71 13.68
C THR A 105 3.64 -3.99 14.31
N LEU A 106 2.99 -5.11 13.96
CA LEU A 106 1.62 -5.38 14.38
C LEU A 106 1.50 -5.81 15.85
N THR A 107 2.44 -6.60 16.37
CA THR A 107 2.42 -7.11 17.74
C THR A 107 2.30 -6.01 18.82
N PRO A 108 3.12 -4.94 18.83
CA PRO A 108 2.97 -3.87 19.81
C PRO A 108 1.66 -3.08 19.65
N LEU A 109 1.12 -2.95 18.43
CA LEU A 109 -0.17 -2.31 18.20
C LEU A 109 -1.31 -3.12 18.82
N LEU A 110 -1.31 -4.44 18.61
CA LEU A 110 -2.30 -5.37 19.18
C LEU A 110 -2.23 -5.40 20.70
N LYS A 111 -1.03 -5.42 21.28
CA LYS A 111 -0.85 -5.35 22.74
C LYS A 111 -1.45 -4.08 23.33
N ARG A 112 -1.27 -2.92 22.67
CA ARG A 112 -1.86 -1.65 23.11
C ARG A 112 -3.39 -1.65 22.98
N LEU A 113 -3.94 -2.21 21.90
CA LEU A 113 -5.39 -2.32 21.73
C LEU A 113 -6.03 -3.24 22.78
N GLU A 114 -5.35 -4.33 23.15
CA GLU A 114 -5.74 -5.23 24.23
C GLU A 114 -5.72 -4.51 25.59
N GLN A 115 -4.65 -3.76 25.89
CA GLN A 115 -4.55 -2.94 27.10
C GLN A 115 -5.66 -1.88 27.22
N LYS A 116 -6.12 -1.35 26.08
CA LYS A 116 -7.28 -0.43 26.02
C LYS A 116 -8.63 -1.15 26.12
N GLY A 117 -8.63 -2.47 26.22
CA GLY A 117 -9.85 -3.29 26.29
C GLY A 117 -10.66 -3.26 25.00
N LEU A 118 -10.05 -2.98 23.84
CA LEU A 118 -10.74 -2.91 22.54
C LEU A 118 -10.71 -4.25 21.79
N VAL A 119 -9.68 -5.06 22.02
CA VAL A 119 -9.55 -6.39 21.41
C VAL A 119 -9.17 -7.43 22.47
N ASN A 120 -9.54 -8.68 22.21
CA ASN A 120 -9.04 -9.86 22.91
C ASN A 120 -7.95 -10.51 22.07
N ARG A 121 -6.97 -11.13 22.73
CA ARG A 121 -5.94 -11.95 22.10
C ARG A 121 -5.99 -13.34 22.71
N THR A 122 -6.21 -14.35 21.89
CA THR A 122 -6.39 -15.73 22.38
C THR A 122 -5.56 -16.67 21.51
N ARG A 123 -4.81 -17.57 22.15
CA ARG A 123 -4.13 -18.64 21.41
C ARG A 123 -5.17 -19.63 20.90
N SER A 124 -5.03 -20.06 19.65
CA SER A 124 -5.90 -21.08 19.08
C SER A 124 -5.77 -22.39 19.86
N LYS A 125 -6.90 -23.08 20.06
CA LYS A 125 -6.93 -24.41 20.68
C LYS A 125 -6.40 -25.51 19.76
N HIS A 126 -6.35 -25.24 18.44
CA HIS A 126 -5.90 -26.21 17.44
C HIS A 126 -4.41 -26.09 17.12
N ASP A 127 -3.84 -24.88 17.27
CA ASP A 127 -2.41 -24.63 17.11
C ASP A 127 -2.02 -23.44 18.00
N GLU A 128 -1.32 -23.70 19.10
CA GLU A 128 -0.96 -22.68 20.10
C GLU A 128 -0.04 -21.58 19.55
N ARG A 129 0.58 -21.80 18.39
CA ARG A 129 1.38 -20.79 17.68
C ARG A 129 0.50 -19.73 17.03
N VAL A 130 -0.76 -20.04 16.74
CA VAL A 130 -1.70 -19.12 16.12
C VAL A 130 -2.34 -18.26 17.21
N VAL A 131 -2.19 -16.95 17.09
CA VAL A 131 -2.88 -15.97 17.93
C VAL A 131 -4.04 -15.40 17.13
N ILE A 132 -5.22 -15.47 17.74
CA ILE A 132 -6.47 -14.98 17.21
C ILE A 132 -6.83 -13.67 17.92
N ILE A 133 -7.26 -12.69 17.14
CA ILE A 133 -7.64 -11.35 17.56
C ILE A 133 -9.13 -11.17 17.31
N SER A 134 -9.87 -10.77 18.33
CA SER A 134 -11.31 -10.49 18.22
C SER A 134 -11.68 -9.20 18.94
N LEU A 135 -12.80 -8.58 18.55
CA LEU A 135 -13.28 -7.35 19.18
C LEU A 135 -13.94 -7.64 20.53
N THR A 136 -13.65 -6.82 21.52
CA THR A 136 -14.47 -6.75 22.75
C THR A 136 -15.79 -6.01 22.47
N SER A 137 -16.68 -5.99 23.45
CA SER A 137 -17.88 -5.13 23.40
C SER A 137 -17.52 -3.65 23.20
N SER A 138 -16.48 -3.17 23.87
CA SER A 138 -15.98 -1.79 23.72
C SER A 138 -15.44 -1.55 22.31
N GLY A 139 -14.65 -2.48 21.76
CA GLY A 139 -14.14 -2.42 20.39
C GLY A 139 -15.25 -2.37 19.34
N LYS A 140 -16.35 -3.11 19.56
CA LYS A 140 -17.54 -3.05 18.69
C LYS A 140 -18.26 -1.71 18.79
N GLN A 141 -18.46 -1.18 20.00
CA GLN A 141 -19.11 0.11 20.22
C GLN A 141 -18.29 1.28 19.65
N LEU A 142 -16.97 1.18 19.62
CA LEU A 142 -16.10 2.20 19.05
C LEU A 142 -16.37 2.43 17.55
N LYS A 143 -16.89 1.42 16.83
CA LYS A 143 -17.30 1.54 15.42
C LYS A 143 -18.31 2.66 15.23
N GLU A 144 -19.29 2.76 16.12
CA GLU A 144 -20.34 3.78 16.06
C GLU A 144 -19.76 5.18 16.21
N LYS A 145 -18.81 5.35 17.14
CA LYS A 145 -18.09 6.61 17.32
C LYS A 145 -17.21 6.94 16.11
N ALA A 146 -16.67 5.95 15.41
CA ALA A 146 -15.79 6.14 14.26
C ALA A 146 -16.51 6.43 12.91
N LYS A 147 -17.84 6.22 12.82
CA LYS A 147 -18.60 6.36 11.56
C LYS A 147 -18.46 7.70 10.85
N HIS A 148 -18.22 8.78 11.60
CA HIS A 148 -18.10 10.13 11.04
C HIS A 148 -16.74 10.40 10.38
N ILE A 149 -15.70 9.61 10.70
CA ILE A 149 -14.33 9.87 10.27
C ILE A 149 -14.17 9.92 8.74
N PRO A 150 -14.70 8.96 7.95
CA PRO A 150 -14.57 9.03 6.49
C PRO A 150 -15.18 10.31 5.90
N MET A 151 -16.32 10.75 6.43
CA MET A 151 -17.00 11.96 5.96
C MET A 151 -16.23 13.24 6.29
N GLU A 152 -15.64 13.33 7.48
CA GLU A 152 -14.81 14.48 7.86
C GLU A 152 -13.57 14.61 6.97
N LEU A 153 -12.96 13.49 6.57
CA LEU A 153 -11.81 13.51 5.67
C LEU A 153 -12.15 13.98 4.27
N LEU A 154 -13.32 13.61 3.75
CA LEU A 154 -13.79 14.07 2.45
C LEU A 154 -14.00 15.60 2.42
N LYS A 155 -14.47 16.18 3.53
CA LYS A 155 -14.63 17.64 3.65
C LYS A 155 -13.29 18.39 3.61
N CYS A 156 -12.21 17.76 4.05
CA CYS A 156 -10.89 18.37 4.09
C CYS A 156 -10.13 18.26 2.75
N SER A 157 -10.67 17.54 1.75
CA SER A 157 -10.02 17.39 0.44
C SER A 157 -10.66 18.28 -0.61
N ASN A 158 -9.84 19.00 -1.38
CA ASN A 158 -10.27 19.72 -2.59
C ASN A 158 -10.42 18.77 -3.81
N VAL A 159 -10.67 17.48 -3.56
CA VAL A 159 -10.66 16.42 -4.55
C VAL A 159 -12.06 15.85 -4.66
N SER A 160 -12.55 15.68 -5.88
CA SER A 160 -13.86 15.09 -6.12
C SER A 160 -13.88 13.60 -5.77
N MET A 161 -15.08 13.05 -5.55
CA MET A 161 -15.25 11.62 -5.29
C MET A 161 -14.73 10.74 -6.44
N ASP A 162 -14.86 11.21 -7.68
CA ASP A 162 -14.38 10.49 -8.86
C ASP A 162 -12.84 10.43 -8.89
N GLU A 163 -12.16 11.55 -8.65
CA GLU A 163 -10.70 11.60 -8.56
C GLU A 163 -10.14 10.73 -7.42
N LEU A 164 -10.82 10.70 -6.26
CA LEU A 164 -10.44 9.80 -5.16
C LEU A 164 -10.60 8.33 -5.55
N GLN A 165 -11.66 7.99 -6.31
CA GLN A 165 -11.88 6.63 -6.79
C GLN A 165 -10.85 6.24 -7.86
N GLN A 166 -10.47 7.16 -8.75
CA GLN A 166 -9.38 6.96 -9.71
C GLN A 166 -8.04 6.75 -9.00
N LEU A 167 -7.71 7.58 -8.00
CA LEU A 167 -6.51 7.44 -7.18
C LEU A 167 -6.47 6.09 -6.47
N LYS A 168 -7.58 5.68 -5.84
CA LYS A 168 -7.69 4.36 -5.18
C LYS A 168 -7.41 3.22 -6.16
N THR A 169 -7.98 3.30 -7.36
CA THR A 169 -7.79 2.28 -8.41
C THR A 169 -6.34 2.19 -8.85
N LEU A 170 -5.68 3.34 -9.07
CA LEU A 170 -4.27 3.40 -9.42
C LEU A 170 -3.37 2.86 -8.31
N LEU A 171 -3.62 3.24 -7.06
CA LEU A 171 -2.87 2.74 -5.89
C LEU A 171 -2.99 1.21 -5.77
N ASN A 172 -4.20 0.67 -5.89
CA ASN A 172 -4.41 -0.77 -5.85
C ASN A 172 -3.64 -1.49 -6.97
N LYS A 173 -3.62 -0.93 -8.18
CA LYS A 173 -2.84 -1.48 -9.30
C LYS A 173 -1.33 -1.47 -9.03
N VAL A 174 -0.82 -0.47 -8.32
CA VAL A 174 0.61 -0.38 -7.95
C VAL A 174 0.97 -1.36 -6.83
N LEU A 175 0.05 -1.58 -5.88
CA LEU A 175 0.27 -2.46 -4.73
C LEU A 175 0.07 -3.94 -5.04
N THR A 176 -0.81 -4.26 -6.01
CA THR A 176 -1.04 -5.64 -6.45
C THR A 176 0.06 -6.02 -7.43
N ARG A 177 0.95 -6.93 -7.02
CA ARG A 177 1.92 -7.59 -7.89
C ARG A 177 1.38 -8.91 -8.40
#